data_AF-A0A4Q5RKD8-F1
#
_entry.id   AF-A0A4Q5RKD8-F1
#
_cell.length_a   1.000
_cell.length_b   1.000
_cell.length_c   1.000
_cell.angle_alpha   90.00
_cell.angle_beta   90.00
_cell.angle_gamma   90.00
#
_symmetry.space_group_name_H-M   'P 1'
#
loop_
_entity.id
_entity.type
_entity.pdbx_description
1 polymer ?
#
loop_
_entity_poly.entity_id
_entity_poly.type
_entity_poly.pdbx_seq_one_letter_code
_entity_poly.pdbx_strand_id
1 'polypeptide(L)'
;AIVQQVVRENETGFLPPLKTKINNIANYDLVFVGFPTWGMKLPPPIKSFLTQYDLGGKTIVPFNTNGGYGIGTSFETVKELCTNAKVLEGFSTSGGREREGQLLIIKDDRRQQAEKEVKQWLTKLRLIKGS
;
A
#
# COMPACT_ATOMS: atom_id res chain seq x y z
N ALA A 1 -18.18 14.31 3.70
CA ALA A 1 -18.89 13.02 3.50
C ALA A 1 -17.94 11.82 3.55
N ILE A 2 -16.95 11.69 2.64
CA ILE A 2 -16.10 10.49 2.53
C ILE A 2 -15.21 10.23 3.77
N VAL A 3 -14.62 11.27 4.36
CA VAL A 3 -13.73 11.13 5.52
C VAL A 3 -14.49 10.56 6.75
N GLN A 4 -15.72 11.03 6.99
CA GLN A 4 -16.54 10.53 8.10
C GLN A 4 -16.99 9.08 7.89
N GLN A 5 -17.25 8.69 6.64
CA GLN A 5 -17.56 7.31 6.31
C GLN A 5 -16.37 6.39 6.63
N VAL A 6 -15.16 6.77 6.21
CA VAL A 6 -13.92 6.00 6.48
C VAL A 6 -13.62 5.87 7.97
N VAL A 7 -13.89 6.91 8.76
CA VAL A 7 -13.74 6.85 10.23
C VAL A 7 -14.70 5.83 10.82
N ARG A 8 -15.98 5.90 10.45
CA ARG A 8 -17.02 4.97 10.95
C ARG A 8 -16.75 3.53 10.52
N GLU A 9 -16.31 3.30 9.28
CA GLU A 9 -15.93 1.96 8.79
C GLU A 9 -14.75 1.38 9.58
N ASN A 10 -13.77 2.21 9.95
CA ASN A 10 -12.65 1.79 10.81
C ASN A 10 -13.07 1.51 12.25
N GLU A 11 -13.99 2.29 12.82
CA GLU A 11 -14.49 2.12 14.19
C GLU A 11 -15.40 0.89 14.33
N THR A 12 -16.16 0.58 13.29
CA THR A 12 -17.11 -0.55 13.28
C THR A 12 -16.50 -1.86 12.77
N GLY A 13 -15.26 -1.85 12.29
CA GLY A 13 -14.64 -3.01 11.64
C GLY A 13 -15.31 -3.40 10.32
N PHE A 14 -16.09 -2.50 9.73
CA PHE A 14 -16.84 -2.76 8.51
C PHE A 14 -15.89 -2.92 7.32
N LEU A 15 -15.98 -4.09 6.68
CA LEU A 15 -15.20 -4.45 5.50
C LEU A 15 -16.08 -4.25 4.25
N PRO A 16 -15.92 -3.15 3.49
CA PRO A 16 -16.76 -2.89 2.34
C PRO A 16 -16.58 -3.99 1.27
N PRO A 17 -17.68 -4.48 0.67
CA PRO A 17 -17.61 -5.49 -0.36
C PRO A 17 -16.88 -4.95 -1.59
N LEU A 18 -15.82 -5.65 -2.00
CA LEU A 18 -15.07 -5.31 -3.21
C LEU A 18 -15.86 -5.75 -4.45
N LYS A 19 -16.13 -4.80 -5.36
CA LYS A 19 -16.82 -5.09 -6.63
C LYS A 19 -16.00 -6.00 -7.55
N THR A 20 -14.67 -5.92 -7.47
CA THR A 20 -13.76 -6.68 -8.32
C THR A 20 -13.28 -7.93 -7.58
N LYS A 21 -13.49 -9.09 -8.20
CA LYS A 21 -12.93 -10.36 -7.72
C LYS A 21 -11.77 -10.80 -8.62
N ILE A 22 -10.66 -11.20 -8.00
CA ILE A 22 -9.50 -11.76 -8.69
C ILE A 22 -9.69 -13.27 -8.71
N ASN A 23 -10.14 -13.80 -9.85
CA ASN A 23 -10.50 -15.21 -9.97
C ASN A 23 -9.31 -16.16 -9.75
N ASN A 24 -8.08 -15.72 -10.06
CA ASN A 24 -6.89 -16.57 -10.06
C ASN A 24 -5.79 -16.05 -9.13
N ILE A 25 -6.13 -15.56 -7.93
CA ILE A 25 -5.13 -15.09 -6.95
C ILE A 25 -4.11 -16.20 -6.60
N ALA A 26 -4.52 -17.47 -6.70
CA ALA A 26 -3.68 -18.63 -6.46
C ALA A 26 -2.46 -18.70 -7.39
N ASN A 27 -2.55 -18.19 -8.62
CA ASN A 27 -1.49 -18.27 -9.64
C ASN A 27 -0.32 -17.30 -9.39
N TYR A 28 -0.42 -16.45 -8.36
CA TYR A 28 0.59 -15.45 -8.05
C TYR A 28 1.38 -15.84 -6.81
N ASP A 29 2.70 -15.94 -6.94
CA ASP A 29 3.61 -16.14 -5.80
C ASP A 29 4.00 -14.83 -5.12
N LEU A 30 3.96 -13.72 -5.87
CA LEU A 30 4.33 -12.38 -5.43
C LEU A 30 3.20 -11.40 -5.73
N VAL A 31 2.71 -10.70 -4.71
CA VAL A 31 1.61 -9.73 -4.82
C VAL A 31 2.04 -8.39 -4.24
N PHE A 32 2.07 -7.36 -5.09
CA PHE A 32 2.27 -5.98 -4.65
C PHE A 32 0.92 -5.36 -4.25
N VAL A 33 0.83 -4.80 -3.05
CA VAL A 33 -0.40 -4.23 -2.51
C VAL A 33 -0.22 -2.74 -2.26
N GLY A 34 -0.79 -1.93 -3.16
CA GLY A 34 -0.71 -0.48 -3.10
C GLY A 34 -1.91 0.17 -2.42
N PHE A 35 -1.68 1.11 -1.51
CA PHE A 35 -2.78 1.83 -0.86
C PHE A 35 -2.41 3.24 -0.37
N PRO A 36 -3.37 4.18 -0.33
CA PRO A 36 -3.17 5.47 0.31
C PRO A 36 -3.19 5.34 1.84
N THR A 37 -2.55 6.26 2.57
CA THR A 37 -2.74 6.38 4.03
C THR A 37 -4.04 7.13 4.33
N TRP A 38 -4.98 6.50 5.04
CA TRP A 38 -6.23 7.14 5.50
C TRP A 38 -6.23 7.26 7.01
N GLY A 39 -6.13 8.50 7.54
CA GLY A 39 -6.17 8.75 8.98
C GLY A 39 -5.09 7.98 9.77
N MET A 40 -3.89 7.84 9.21
CA MET A 40 -2.77 7.06 9.78
C MET A 40 -3.04 5.55 9.93
N LYS A 41 -4.02 5.02 9.19
CA LYS A 41 -4.43 3.61 9.24
C LYS A 41 -4.57 3.02 7.84
N LEU A 42 -4.54 1.68 7.78
CA LEU A 42 -4.81 0.91 6.57
C LEU A 42 -6.28 1.12 6.15
N PRO A 43 -6.56 1.50 4.88
CA PRO A 43 -7.92 1.68 4.39
C PRO A 43 -8.79 0.42 4.55
N PRO A 44 -10.06 0.54 4.96
CA PRO A 44 -10.99 -0.60 5.07
C PRO A 44 -11.11 -1.48 3.81
N PRO A 45 -11.08 -0.95 2.57
CA PRO A 45 -11.09 -1.79 1.37
C PRO A 45 -9.88 -2.72 1.26
N ILE A 46 -8.71 -2.30 1.75
CA ILE A 46 -7.51 -3.13 1.72
C ILE A 46 -7.57 -4.20 2.79
N LYS A 47 -8.10 -3.88 3.98
CA LYS A 47 -8.41 -4.90 4.99
C LYS A 47 -9.34 -5.97 4.41
N SER A 48 -10.37 -5.54 3.66
CA SER A 48 -11.32 -6.45 3.01
C SER A 48 -10.64 -7.33 1.96
N PHE A 49 -9.70 -6.78 1.19
CA PHE A 49 -8.92 -7.55 0.24
C PHE A 49 -8.07 -8.62 0.95
N LEU A 50 -7.33 -8.24 1.99
CA LEU A 50 -6.43 -9.13 2.72
C LEU A 50 -7.18 -10.26 3.45
N THR A 51 -8.42 -10.03 3.88
CA THR A 51 -9.24 -11.05 4.55
C THR A 51 -10.05 -11.90 3.58
N GLN A 52 -10.35 -11.41 2.37
CA GLN A 52 -11.17 -12.13 1.39
C GLN A 52 -10.40 -13.22 0.64
N TYR A 53 -9.08 -13.08 0.48
CA TYR A 53 -8.26 -14.02 -0.28
C TYR A 53 -7.32 -14.82 0.64
N ASP A 54 -7.16 -16.10 0.35
CA ASP A 54 -6.09 -16.89 0.95
C ASP A 54 -4.75 -16.49 0.33
N LEU A 55 -3.92 -15.83 1.13
CA LEU A 55 -2.58 -15.38 0.77
C LEU A 55 -1.50 -16.31 1.36
N GLY A 56 -1.89 -17.45 1.92
CA GLY A 56 -0.99 -18.46 2.48
C GLY A 56 0.09 -18.89 1.50
N GLY A 57 1.34 -18.92 1.96
CA GLY A 57 2.50 -19.30 1.14
C GLY A 57 2.95 -18.26 0.10
N LYS A 58 2.23 -17.14 -0.05
CA LYS A 58 2.58 -16.07 -0.99
C LYS A 58 3.51 -15.05 -0.37
N THR A 59 4.16 -14.26 -1.22
CA THR A 59 4.95 -13.10 -0.81
C THR A 59 4.15 -11.82 -1.06
N ILE A 60 3.90 -11.05 0.00
CA ILE A 60 3.16 -9.79 -0.06
C ILE A 60 4.13 -8.63 0.08
N VAL A 61 4.01 -7.65 -0.83
CA VAL A 61 4.87 -6.47 -0.85
C VAL A 61 4.01 -5.22 -0.79
N PRO A 62 3.78 -4.66 0.42
CA PRO A 62 2.94 -3.49 0.56
C PRO A 62 3.66 -2.22 0.08
N PHE A 63 2.94 -1.30 -0.54
CA PHE A 63 3.45 0.03 -0.82
C PHE A 63 2.39 1.10 -0.59
N ASN A 64 2.84 2.29 -0.23
CA ASN A 64 1.99 3.38 0.21
C ASN A 64 2.33 4.71 -0.46
N THR A 65 1.28 5.47 -0.74
CA THR A 65 1.38 6.90 -1.05
C THR A 65 0.65 7.71 0.02
N ASN A 66 1.29 8.76 0.56
CA ASN A 66 0.69 9.59 1.59
C ASN A 66 0.91 11.10 1.35
N GLY A 67 0.14 11.94 2.06
CA GLY A 67 0.25 13.40 1.97
C GLY A 67 1.45 14.01 2.74
N GLY A 68 2.41 13.19 3.17
CA GLY A 68 3.54 13.60 4.00
C GLY A 68 3.31 13.43 5.51
N TYR A 69 2.26 12.71 5.91
CA TYR A 69 2.02 12.32 7.30
C TYR A 69 2.59 10.93 7.64
N GLY A 70 3.11 10.21 6.63
CA GLY A 70 3.68 8.88 6.79
C GLY A 70 2.67 7.73 6.63
N ILE A 71 3.12 6.53 7.01
CA ILE A 71 2.38 5.27 6.85
C ILE A 71 1.48 4.92 8.03
N GLY A 72 1.67 5.56 9.18
CA GLY A 72 1.00 5.20 10.43
C GLY A 72 1.22 3.73 10.78
N THR A 73 0.16 3.01 11.17
CA THR A 73 0.20 1.58 11.53
C THR A 73 -0.09 0.65 10.35
N SER A 74 -0.07 1.15 9.12
CA SER A 74 -0.66 0.44 7.99
C SER A 74 0.12 -0.82 7.62
N PHE A 75 1.45 -0.80 7.67
CA PHE A 75 2.28 -1.97 7.35
C PHE A 75 2.23 -3.03 8.45
N GLU A 76 2.11 -2.61 9.71
CA GLU A 76 1.89 -3.49 10.85
C GLU A 76 0.56 -4.24 10.67
N THR A 77 -0.52 -3.52 10.36
CA THR A 77 -1.82 -4.15 10.09
C THR A 77 -1.77 -5.13 8.91
N VAL A 78 -1.01 -4.83 7.84
CA VAL A 78 -0.82 -5.79 6.74
C VAL A 78 -0.13 -7.07 7.23
N LYS A 79 0.90 -6.95 8.07
CA LYS A 79 1.58 -8.13 8.65
C LYS A 79 0.67 -8.94 9.55
N GLU A 80 -0.17 -8.29 10.35
CA GLU A 80 -1.14 -8.94 11.24
C GLU A 80 -2.24 -9.68 10.47
N LEU A 81 -2.69 -9.15 9.34
CA LEU A 81 -3.72 -9.79 8.50
C LEU A 81 -3.17 -10.91 7.61
N CYS A 82 -1.87 -10.89 7.30
CA CYS A 82 -1.21 -11.84 6.40
C CYS A 82 -0.28 -12.82 7.14
N THR A 83 -0.75 -13.43 8.22
CA THR A 83 0.10 -14.29 9.08
C THR A 83 0.71 -15.50 8.36
N ASN A 84 -0.01 -16.04 7.38
CA ASN A 84 0.42 -17.20 6.59
C ASN A 84 1.18 -16.82 5.32
N ALA A 85 1.37 -15.52 5.05
CA ALA A 85 2.10 -15.01 3.91
C ALA A 85 3.44 -14.39 4.35
N LYS A 86 4.43 -14.42 3.46
CA LYS A 86 5.69 -13.71 3.67
C LYS A 86 5.51 -12.23 3.33
N VAL A 87 5.40 -11.37 4.33
CA VAL A 87 5.31 -9.92 4.10
C VAL A 87 6.72 -9.31 4.04
N LEU A 88 7.10 -8.74 2.90
CA LEU A 88 8.37 -8.04 2.72
C LEU A 88 8.31 -6.59 3.24
N GLU A 89 9.49 -5.96 3.33
CA GLU A 89 9.59 -4.54 3.67
C GLU A 89 8.86 -3.68 2.63
N GLY A 90 7.91 -2.88 3.09
CA GLY A 90 7.08 -2.05 2.23
C GLY A 90 7.75 -0.75 1.81
N PHE A 91 7.26 -0.15 0.72
CA PHE A 91 7.71 1.13 0.21
C PHE A 91 6.73 2.25 0.52
N SER A 92 7.20 3.41 0.97
CA SER A 92 6.34 4.57 1.21
C SER A 92 6.92 5.80 0.54
N THR A 93 6.09 6.50 -0.22
CA THR A 93 6.45 7.80 -0.80
C THR A 93 5.35 8.83 -0.56
N SER A 94 5.72 10.10 -0.55
CA SER A 94 4.74 11.19 -0.41
C SER A 94 4.33 11.73 -1.79
N GLY A 95 3.04 12.07 -1.94
CA GLY A 95 2.53 12.78 -3.11
C GLY A 95 2.99 14.25 -3.15
N GLY A 96 2.61 14.97 -4.20
CA GLY A 96 2.83 16.42 -4.27
C GLY A 96 2.08 17.15 -3.15
N ARG A 97 2.74 18.06 -2.43
CA ARG A 97 2.12 18.86 -1.37
C ARG A 97 1.63 20.19 -1.95
N GLU A 98 0.36 20.23 -2.37
CA GLU A 98 -0.24 21.47 -2.92
C GLU A 98 -0.24 22.64 -1.93
N ARG A 99 -0.24 22.38 -0.61
CA ARG A 99 -0.30 23.41 0.44
C ARG A 99 1.02 24.15 0.72
N GLU A 100 2.15 23.63 0.26
CA GLU A 100 3.49 24.25 0.47
C GLU A 100 4.01 24.96 -0.80
N GLY A 101 3.13 25.29 -1.75
CA GLY A 101 3.54 25.93 -3.00
C GLY A 101 4.24 24.99 -3.99
N GLN A 102 4.32 23.68 -3.70
CA GLN A 102 4.62 22.65 -4.70
C GLN A 102 3.39 22.42 -5.57
N LEU A 103 3.07 23.42 -6.40
CA LEU A 103 2.44 23.14 -7.69
C LEU A 103 3.36 22.18 -8.47
N LEU A 104 2.79 21.55 -9.49
CA LEU A 104 3.34 20.53 -10.39
C LEU A 104 4.63 20.92 -11.16
N ILE A 105 5.49 21.75 -10.58
CA ILE A 105 6.56 22.53 -11.22
C ILE A 105 7.71 21.65 -11.70
N ILE A 106 7.86 20.40 -11.23
CA ILE A 106 8.86 19.48 -11.76
C ILE A 106 8.34 18.03 -11.77
N LYS A 107 7.45 17.72 -12.72
CA LYS A 107 6.87 16.38 -12.89
C LYS A 107 7.94 15.30 -13.16
N ASP A 108 9.05 15.67 -13.78
CA ASP A 108 10.11 14.74 -14.17
C ASP A 108 11.10 14.42 -13.03
N ASP A 109 11.57 15.41 -12.26
CA ASP A 109 12.55 15.15 -11.19
C ASP A 109 11.97 14.31 -10.06
N ARG A 110 10.73 14.60 -9.64
CA ARG A 110 10.01 13.76 -8.66
C ARG A 110 9.78 12.34 -9.18
N ARG A 111 9.48 12.20 -10.47
CA ARG A 111 9.31 10.88 -11.11
C ARG A 111 10.62 10.12 -11.14
N GLN A 112 11.71 10.75 -11.57
CA GLN A 112 13.05 10.15 -11.61
C GLN A 112 13.52 9.75 -10.21
N GLN A 113 13.29 10.61 -9.21
CA GLN A 113 13.62 10.32 -7.83
C GLN A 113 12.80 9.13 -7.30
N ALA A 114 11.48 9.12 -7.50
CA ALA A 114 10.64 8.00 -7.10
C ALA A 114 11.03 6.70 -7.83
N GLU A 115 11.37 6.77 -9.12
CA GLU A 115 11.83 5.62 -9.89
C GLU A 115 13.16 5.07 -9.32
N LYS A 116 14.09 5.95 -8.97
CA LYS A 116 15.37 5.58 -8.34
C LYS A 116 15.15 4.89 -6.99
N GLU A 117 14.29 5.47 -6.15
CA GLU A 117 13.94 4.90 -4.84
C GLU A 117 13.27 3.53 -4.97
N VAL A 118 12.34 3.38 -5.92
CA VAL A 118 11.69 2.10 -6.20
C VAL A 118 12.71 1.07 -6.68
N LYS A 119 13.63 1.42 -7.58
CA LYS A 119 14.69 0.51 -8.03
C LYS A 119 15.60 0.09 -6.87
N GLN A 120 16.02 1.02 -6.02
CA GLN A 120 16.83 0.72 -4.84
C GLN A 120 16.10 -0.22 -3.88
N TRP A 121 14.80 0.04 -3.63
CA TRP A 121 13.96 -0.80 -2.80
C TRP A 121 13.81 -2.22 -3.38
N LEU A 122 13.48 -2.36 -4.66
CA LEU A 122 13.36 -3.66 -5.32
C LEU A 122 14.69 -4.44 -5.32
N THR A 123 15.82 -3.74 -5.43
CA THR A 123 17.16 -4.34 -5.34
C THR A 123 17.44 -4.83 -3.92
N LYS A 124 17.07 -4.06 -2.89
CA LYS A 124 17.17 -4.46 -1.47
C LYS A 124 16.34 -5.72 -1.19
N LEU A 125 15.15 -5.81 -1.80
CA LEU A 125 14.28 -6.98 -1.73
C LEU A 125 14.77 -8.17 -2.58
N ARG A 126 15.86 -8.01 -3.34
CA ARG A 126 16.41 -8.99 -4.29
C ARG A 126 15.41 -9.41 -5.38
N LEU A 127 14.45 -8.53 -5.70
CA LEU A 127 13.44 -8.76 -6.74
C LEU A 127 13.96 -8.38 -8.14
N ILE A 128 14.98 -7.53 -8.20
CA ILE A 128 15.71 -7.18 -9.43
C ILE A 128 17.22 -7.28 -9.18
N LYS A 129 18.00 -7.60 -10.22
CA LYS A 129 19.45 -7.49 -10.16
C LYS A 129 19.82 -6.01 -10.16
N GLY A 130 20.69 -5.60 -9.23
CA GLY A 130 21.27 -4.26 -9.26
C GLY A 130 22.12 -4.09 -10.53
N SER A 131 21.97 -2.96 -11.21
CA SER A 131 22.85 -2.57 -12.32
C SER A 131 24.21 -2.12 -11.80
#